data_AF-A0AAJ5S1Y0-F1
#
_entry.id   AF-A0AAJ5S1Y0-F1
#
_cell.length_a   1.000
_cell.length_b   1.000
_cell.length_c   1.000
_cell.angle_alpha   90.00
_cell.angle_beta   90.00
_cell.angle_gamma   90.00
#
_symmetry.space_group_name_H-M   'P 1'
#
loop_
_entity.id
_entity.type
_entity.pdbx_description
1 polymer ?
#
loop_
_entity_poly.entity_id
_entity_poly.type
_entity_poly.pdbx_seq_one_letter_code
_entity_poly.pdbx_strand_id
1 'polypeptide(L)'
;MPRLIYGVGVRDLPYQIAGQDGYPQRDPCYAKWSDMLMRCYSSKFTEKYQRYRGCTVHPDWLLFSGFKAWMKDQAWQGMVLDKDLIVPGNKQYSAESCAFIPPWLNAFLAIFSPRSSALPMGVSTEGPRFRSRFDSPTGQVRLGVFDDAQEAHRAYLVFRLKRLEENILRYLEEPNQQERVTRALRYLAARQAELIEAS
;
A
#
# COMPACT_ATOMS: atom_id res chain seq x y z
N MET A 1 -9.15 6.61 33.84
CA MET A 1 -9.36 6.73 32.37
C MET A 1 -8.92 5.43 31.71
N PRO A 2 -9.61 4.93 30.68
CA PRO A 2 -9.16 3.74 29.95
C PRO A 2 -7.78 3.97 29.33
N ARG A 3 -6.94 2.94 29.30
CA ARG A 3 -5.62 3.01 28.68
C ARG A 3 -5.77 3.13 27.16
N LEU A 4 -5.31 4.25 26.61
CA LEU A 4 -5.33 4.49 25.17
C LEU A 4 -4.20 3.74 24.46
N ILE A 5 -4.51 3.18 23.30
CA ILE A 5 -3.56 2.51 22.42
C ILE A 5 -2.91 3.57 21.52
N TYR A 6 -1.59 3.71 21.61
CA TYR A 6 -0.83 4.80 20.96
C TYR A 6 -1.38 6.21 21.25
N GLY A 7 -1.94 6.42 22.44
CA GLY A 7 -2.42 7.73 22.91
C GLY A 7 -3.76 8.19 22.33
N VAL A 8 -4.36 7.45 21.39
CA VAL A 8 -5.62 7.86 20.74
C VAL A 8 -6.65 6.74 20.61
N GLY A 9 -6.22 5.47 20.48
CA GLY A 9 -7.12 4.36 20.20
C GLY A 9 -7.83 3.87 21.46
N VAL A 10 -9.15 3.67 21.37
CA VAL A 10 -9.98 3.14 22.44
C VAL A 10 -10.38 1.71 22.11
N ARG A 11 -9.94 0.77 22.94
CA ARG A 11 -10.42 -0.62 22.89
C ARG A 11 -11.73 -0.71 23.68
N ASP A 12 -12.83 -0.41 23.00
CA ASP A 12 -14.19 -0.33 23.54
C ASP A 12 -14.98 -1.65 23.50
N LEU A 13 -14.35 -2.76 23.08
CA LEU A 13 -14.94 -4.10 23.09
C LEU A 13 -14.33 -4.99 24.18
N PRO A 14 -15.16 -5.86 24.82
CA PRO A 14 -14.68 -6.81 25.81
C PRO A 14 -13.69 -7.81 25.19
N TYR A 15 -12.83 -8.39 26.03
CA TYR A 15 -12.04 -9.55 25.63
C TYR A 15 -12.97 -10.74 25.38
N GLN A 16 -12.81 -11.39 24.24
CA GLN A 16 -13.39 -12.72 24.05
C GLN A 16 -12.49 -13.70 24.81
N ILE A 17 -13.07 -14.49 25.71
CA ILE A 17 -12.35 -15.54 26.44
C ILE A 17 -12.42 -16.82 25.61
N ALA A 18 -11.29 -17.48 25.41
CA ALA A 18 -11.22 -18.77 24.75
C ALA A 18 -11.29 -19.90 25.79
N GLY A 19 -12.12 -20.91 25.52
CA GLY A 19 -12.04 -22.24 26.14
C GLY A 19 -12.17 -22.30 27.67
N GLN A 20 -11.93 -23.50 28.22
CA GLN A 20 -11.92 -23.77 29.67
C GLN A 20 -10.67 -23.22 30.38
N ASP A 21 -9.66 -22.84 29.61
CA ASP A 21 -8.33 -22.37 30.01
C ASP A 21 -8.27 -20.85 30.29
N GLY A 22 -9.33 -20.11 29.96
CA GLY A 22 -9.56 -18.74 30.46
C GLY A 22 -8.69 -17.65 29.81
N TYR A 23 -7.91 -17.97 28.78
CA TYR A 23 -7.05 -16.99 28.10
C TYR A 23 -7.83 -16.13 27.11
N PRO A 24 -7.52 -14.83 26.98
CA PRO A 24 -8.15 -13.99 25.96
C PRO A 24 -7.81 -14.48 24.55
N GLN A 25 -8.84 -14.69 23.73
CA GLN A 25 -8.68 -15.01 22.31
C GLN A 25 -7.99 -13.84 21.60
N ARG A 26 -6.97 -14.15 20.80
CA ARG A 26 -6.36 -13.16 19.90
C ARG A 26 -7.35 -12.83 18.79
N ASP A 27 -7.88 -11.61 18.81
CA ASP A 27 -8.73 -11.07 17.75
C ASP A 27 -7.86 -10.54 16.59
N PRO A 28 -7.89 -11.16 15.39
CA PRO A 28 -7.11 -10.69 14.25
C PRO A 28 -7.46 -9.26 13.81
N CYS A 29 -8.71 -8.81 14.06
CA CYS A 29 -9.11 -7.43 13.77
C CYS A 29 -8.36 -6.45 14.68
N TYR A 30 -8.16 -6.83 15.95
CA TYR A 30 -7.40 -6.00 16.89
C TYR A 30 -5.96 -5.83 16.45
N ALA A 31 -5.32 -6.90 15.95
CA ALA A 31 -3.95 -6.82 15.44
C ALA A 31 -3.85 -5.82 14.28
N LYS A 32 -4.75 -5.90 13.29
CA LYS A 32 -4.74 -4.95 12.15
C LYS A 32 -5.06 -3.51 12.56
N TRP A 33 -6.01 -3.33 13.48
CA TRP A 33 -6.36 -2.02 14.04
C TRP A 33 -5.19 -1.40 14.80
N SER A 34 -4.56 -2.16 15.69
CA SER A 34 -3.38 -1.73 16.45
C SER A 34 -2.21 -1.41 15.52
N ASP A 35 -1.97 -2.21 14.47
CA ASP A 35 -0.93 -1.94 13.48
C ASP A 35 -1.19 -0.63 12.71
N MET A 36 -2.45 -0.35 12.35
CA MET A 36 -2.84 0.92 11.72
C MET A 36 -2.57 2.11 12.64
N LEU A 37 -2.97 2.02 13.92
CA LEU A 37 -2.69 3.07 14.91
C LEU A 37 -1.18 3.25 15.14
N MET A 38 -0.42 2.16 15.22
CA MET A 38 1.03 2.21 15.35
C MET A 38 1.65 2.99 14.20
N ARG A 39 1.24 2.71 12.96
CA ARG A 39 1.74 3.40 11.76
C ARG A 39 1.53 4.91 11.85
N CYS A 40 0.41 5.37 12.42
CA CYS A 40 0.08 6.79 12.48
C CYS A 40 0.64 7.52 13.71
N TYR A 41 0.63 6.88 14.88
CA TYR A 41 0.76 7.56 16.17
C TYR A 41 1.93 7.08 17.04
N SER A 42 2.62 5.99 16.66
CA SER A 42 3.86 5.61 17.35
C SER A 42 5.01 6.50 16.88
N SER A 43 5.55 7.34 17.77
CA SER A 43 6.70 8.21 17.49
C SER A 43 7.89 7.41 16.95
N LYS A 44 8.29 6.35 17.66
CA LYS A 44 9.35 5.43 17.25
C LYS A 44 9.13 4.86 15.85
N PHE A 45 7.89 4.52 15.50
CA PHE A 45 7.59 3.94 14.19
C PHE A 45 7.61 4.99 13.08
N THR A 46 7.03 6.16 13.31
CA THR A 46 6.96 7.25 12.32
C THR A 46 8.32 7.92 12.09
N GLU A 47 9.20 7.96 13.09
CA GLU A 47 10.60 8.35 12.96
C GLU A 47 11.37 7.37 12.06
N LYS A 48 11.21 6.07 12.29
CA LYS A 48 11.87 5.03 11.48
C LYS A 48 11.32 4.97 10.06
N TYR A 49 10.01 5.14 9.88
CA TYR A 49 9.32 5.00 8.61
C TYR A 49 8.63 6.30 8.21
N GLN A 50 9.43 7.25 7.73
CA GLN A 50 9.01 8.62 7.40
C GLN A 50 7.80 8.73 6.47
N ARG A 51 7.51 7.72 5.63
CA ARG A 51 6.31 7.69 4.78
C ARG A 51 5.00 7.81 5.58
N TYR A 52 4.99 7.34 6.82
CA TYR A 52 3.84 7.41 7.71
C TYR A 52 3.76 8.72 8.51
N ARG A 53 4.75 9.60 8.39
CA ARG A 53 4.70 10.92 9.01
C ARG A 53 3.47 11.69 8.52
N GLY A 54 2.75 12.27 9.48
CA GLY A 54 1.51 13.00 9.24
C GLY A 54 0.30 12.12 8.90
N CYS A 55 0.42 10.79 8.99
CA CYS A 55 -0.74 9.93 8.80
C CYS A 55 -1.66 9.99 10.02
N THR A 56 -2.97 9.94 9.78
CA THR A 56 -4.03 9.98 10.79
C THR A 56 -5.02 8.85 10.56
N VAL A 57 -5.89 8.59 11.52
CA VAL A 57 -6.99 7.64 11.41
C VAL A 57 -8.30 8.41 11.57
N HIS A 58 -9.32 8.06 10.77
CA HIS A 58 -10.66 8.63 10.87
C HIS A 58 -11.23 8.40 12.28
N PRO A 59 -11.96 9.36 12.89
CA PRO A 59 -12.46 9.24 14.25
C PRO A 59 -13.21 7.94 14.54
N ASP A 60 -14.05 7.47 13.62
CA ASP A 60 -14.82 6.21 13.78
C ASP A 60 -13.91 4.97 13.92
N TRP A 61 -12.70 5.03 13.38
CA TRP A 61 -11.71 3.97 13.48
C TRP A 61 -10.74 4.15 14.64
N LEU A 62 -10.85 5.23 15.42
CA LEU A 62 -10.19 5.33 16.72
C LEU A 62 -10.88 4.47 17.78
N LEU A 63 -12.14 4.09 17.56
CA LEU A 63 -12.83 3.05 18.31
C LEU A 63 -12.55 1.69 17.66
N PHE A 64 -12.15 0.70 18.46
CA PHE A 64 -11.92 -0.64 17.95
C PHE A 64 -13.21 -1.24 17.37
N SER A 65 -14.36 -0.99 18.00
CA SER A 65 -15.66 -1.43 17.49
C SER A 65 -15.96 -0.92 16.09
N GLY A 66 -15.68 0.36 15.80
CA GLY A 66 -15.94 0.98 14.51
C GLY A 66 -15.07 0.39 13.39
N PHE A 67 -13.77 0.23 13.64
CA PHE A 67 -12.89 -0.47 12.69
C PHE A 67 -13.29 -1.94 12.51
N LYS A 68 -13.61 -2.65 13.60
CA LYS A 68 -13.99 -4.07 13.55
C LYS A 68 -15.31 -4.27 12.80
N ALA A 69 -16.28 -3.38 12.96
CA ALA A 69 -17.55 -3.43 12.24
C ALA A 69 -17.30 -3.34 10.73
N TRP A 70 -16.55 -2.33 10.28
CA TRP A 70 -16.19 -2.18 8.87
C TRP A 70 -15.39 -3.38 8.34
N MET A 71 -14.38 -3.84 9.08
CA MET A 71 -13.47 -4.91 8.65
C MET A 71 -14.20 -6.24 8.46
N LYS A 72 -15.25 -6.53 9.24
CA LYS A 72 -16.02 -7.78 9.11
C LYS A 72 -16.73 -7.93 7.78
N ASP A 73 -17.05 -6.82 7.13
CA ASP A 73 -17.69 -6.80 5.81
C ASP A 73 -16.68 -6.85 4.66
N GLN A 74 -15.38 -7.00 4.97
CA GLN A 74 -14.31 -7.07 3.98
C GLN A 74 -13.73 -8.48 3.89
N ALA A 75 -13.21 -8.84 2.72
CA ALA A 75 -12.31 -9.98 2.59
C ALA A 75 -10.90 -9.62 3.09
N TRP A 76 -10.64 -9.82 4.38
CA TRP A 76 -9.41 -9.33 5.03
C TRP A 76 -8.39 -10.43 5.37
N GLN A 77 -8.83 -11.70 5.40
CA GLN A 77 -7.98 -12.83 5.74
C GLN A 77 -6.86 -12.98 4.71
N GLY A 78 -5.61 -13.03 5.18
CA GLY A 78 -4.44 -13.05 4.29
C GLY A 78 -4.13 -11.73 3.57
N MET A 79 -4.97 -10.70 3.70
CA MET A 79 -4.83 -9.42 3.01
C MET A 79 -4.16 -8.34 3.88
N VAL A 80 -3.66 -7.29 3.23
CA VAL A 80 -3.02 -6.13 3.86
C VAL A 80 -3.93 -4.91 3.74
N LEU A 81 -4.09 -4.16 4.83
CA LEU A 81 -4.79 -2.87 4.80
C LEU A 81 -3.90 -1.82 4.13
N ASP A 82 -4.39 -1.25 3.04
CA ASP A 82 -3.76 -0.18 2.27
C ASP A 82 -4.64 1.07 2.28
N LYS A 83 -4.03 2.26 2.31
CA LYS A 83 -4.74 3.57 2.29
C LYS A 83 -4.41 4.43 1.06
N ASP A 84 -3.44 3.99 0.26
CA ASP A 84 -2.75 4.82 -0.73
C ASP A 84 -3.24 4.51 -2.15
N LEU A 85 -3.72 3.29 -2.39
CA LEU A 85 -4.16 2.85 -3.71
C LEU A 85 -5.41 3.59 -4.19
N ILE A 86 -6.43 3.71 -3.33
CA ILE A 86 -7.72 4.32 -3.72
C ILE A 86 -7.63 5.84 -3.79
N VAL A 87 -6.90 6.46 -2.87
CA VAL A 87 -6.69 7.91 -2.83
C VAL A 87 -5.18 8.18 -2.81
N PRO A 88 -4.54 8.34 -3.98
CA PRO A 88 -3.10 8.57 -4.05
C PRO A 88 -2.67 9.82 -3.26
N GLY A 89 -1.62 9.69 -2.45
CA GLY A 89 -1.09 10.78 -1.62
C GLY A 89 -1.87 11.03 -0.32
N ASN A 90 -2.92 10.25 -0.05
CA ASN A 90 -3.71 10.35 1.16
C ASN A 90 -2.92 10.03 2.43
N LYS A 91 -3.27 10.72 3.51
CA LYS A 91 -2.66 10.56 4.83
C LYS A 91 -3.64 10.04 5.89
N GLN A 92 -4.93 9.94 5.59
CA GLN A 92 -5.91 9.45 6.56
C GLN A 92 -6.30 7.99 6.28
N TYR A 93 -6.29 7.12 7.30
CA TYR A 93 -6.93 5.81 7.21
C TYR A 93 -8.42 5.96 7.49
N SER A 94 -9.27 5.61 6.53
CA SER A 94 -10.73 5.60 6.65
C SER A 94 -11.36 4.50 5.79
N ALA A 95 -12.67 4.24 5.96
CA ALA A 95 -13.39 3.27 5.14
C ALA A 95 -13.40 3.65 3.64
N GLU A 96 -13.42 4.94 3.36
CA GLU A 96 -13.48 5.55 2.03
C GLU A 96 -12.13 5.53 1.30
N SER A 97 -11.03 5.60 2.06
CA SER A 97 -9.69 5.58 1.48
C SER A 97 -9.01 4.21 1.51
N CYS A 98 -9.42 3.32 2.41
CA CYS A 98 -8.75 2.05 2.61
C CYS A 98 -9.42 0.88 1.90
N ALA A 99 -8.59 -0.09 1.51
CA ALA A 99 -9.03 -1.42 1.09
C ALA A 99 -8.06 -2.48 1.58
N PHE A 100 -8.58 -3.71 1.66
CA PHE A 100 -7.75 -4.90 1.82
C PHE A 100 -7.27 -5.36 0.46
N ILE A 101 -5.95 -5.47 0.29
CA ILE A 101 -5.32 -5.93 -0.94
C ILE A 101 -4.38 -7.11 -0.69
N PRO A 102 -4.15 -7.97 -1.69
CA PRO A 102 -3.19 -9.06 -1.57
C PRO A 102 -1.78 -8.55 -1.23
N PRO A 103 -1.00 -9.29 -0.42
CA PRO A 103 0.39 -8.92 -0.09
C PRO A 103 1.26 -8.71 -1.33
N TRP A 104 1.05 -9.51 -2.39
CA TRP A 104 1.78 -9.39 -3.65
C TRP A 104 1.49 -8.06 -4.36
N LEU A 105 0.25 -7.58 -4.31
CA LEU A 105 -0.15 -6.32 -4.95
C LEU A 105 0.42 -5.14 -4.16
N ASN A 106 0.34 -5.19 -2.83
CA ASN A 106 0.96 -4.19 -1.96
C ASN A 106 2.49 -4.10 -2.20
N ALA A 107 3.17 -5.24 -2.32
CA ALA A 107 4.60 -5.29 -2.61
C ALA A 107 4.92 -4.71 -4.01
N PHE A 108 4.09 -5.01 -5.00
CA PHE A 108 4.23 -4.46 -6.36
C PHE A 108 4.08 -2.93 -6.37
N LEU A 109 3.02 -2.39 -5.75
CA LEU A 109 2.78 -0.95 -5.67
C LEU A 109 3.88 -0.22 -4.91
N ALA A 110 4.50 -0.84 -3.92
CA ALA A 110 5.63 -0.26 -3.19
C ALA A 110 6.85 0.01 -4.09
N ILE A 111 7.04 -0.75 -5.17
CA ILE A 111 8.12 -0.52 -6.17
C ILE A 111 8.00 0.86 -6.81
N PHE A 112 6.77 1.38 -6.90
CA PHE A 112 6.45 2.64 -7.58
C PHE A 112 6.59 3.87 -6.70
N SER A 113 6.95 3.68 -5.43
CA SER A 113 7.19 4.78 -4.51
C SER A 113 8.38 5.60 -5.02
N PRO A 114 8.24 6.93 -5.13
CA PRO A 114 9.34 7.80 -5.55
C PRO A 114 10.57 7.57 -4.66
N ARG A 115 11.72 7.46 -5.30
CA ARG A 115 13.02 7.43 -4.59
C ARG A 115 13.68 8.79 -4.78
N SER A 116 14.32 9.30 -3.73
CA SER A 116 15.16 10.47 -3.85
C SER A 116 16.37 10.11 -4.71
N SER A 117 16.41 10.63 -5.93
CA SER A 117 17.47 10.39 -6.92
C SER A 117 17.55 11.59 -7.85
N ALA A 118 18.75 11.93 -8.31
CA ALA A 118 18.96 12.94 -9.34
C ALA A 118 18.46 12.48 -10.72
N LEU A 119 18.42 11.16 -10.96
CA LEU A 119 17.91 10.56 -12.19
C LEU A 119 16.48 10.04 -12.03
N PRO A 120 15.70 10.00 -13.13
CA PRO A 120 14.35 9.43 -13.11
C PRO A 120 14.32 8.00 -12.59
N MET A 121 13.19 7.60 -12.02
CA MET A 121 13.00 6.25 -11.50
C MET A 121 13.26 5.20 -12.59
N GLY A 122 13.95 4.12 -12.21
CA GLY A 122 14.36 3.05 -13.13
C GLY A 122 15.60 3.37 -13.98
N VAL A 123 16.16 4.58 -13.86
CA VAL A 123 17.33 5.02 -14.62
C VAL A 123 18.56 5.11 -13.72
N SER A 124 19.70 4.66 -14.23
CA SER A 124 21.01 4.78 -13.59
C SER A 124 22.09 5.00 -14.65
N THR A 125 23.25 5.53 -14.29
CA THR A 125 24.36 5.68 -15.25
C THR A 125 25.01 4.33 -15.59
N GLU A 126 25.51 4.22 -16.82
CA GLU A 126 26.35 3.14 -17.32
C GLU A 126 27.43 3.73 -18.22
N GLY A 127 28.57 4.10 -17.62
CA GLY A 127 29.59 4.89 -18.30
C GLY A 127 29.03 6.28 -18.71
N PRO A 128 29.17 6.70 -19.98
CA PRO A 128 28.59 7.95 -20.47
C PRO A 128 27.08 7.86 -20.79
N ARG A 129 26.48 6.66 -20.69
CA ARG A 129 25.11 6.37 -21.07
C ARG A 129 24.19 6.14 -19.87
N PHE A 130 22.92 5.92 -20.13
CA PHE A 130 21.88 5.66 -19.14
C PHE A 130 21.30 4.26 -19.30
N ARG A 131 21.34 3.47 -18.24
CA ARG A 131 20.71 2.16 -18.16
C ARG A 131 19.30 2.28 -17.60
N SER A 132 18.36 1.62 -18.26
CA SER A 132 17.00 1.43 -17.78
C SER A 132 16.81 0.02 -17.20
N ARG A 133 16.21 -0.08 -16.01
CA ARG A 133 15.98 -1.36 -15.31
C ARG A 133 14.69 -1.32 -14.51
N PHE A 134 13.99 -2.45 -14.49
CA PHE A 134 12.85 -2.69 -13.61
C PHE A 134 13.22 -3.69 -12.51
N ASP A 135 13.11 -3.27 -11.25
CA ASP A 135 13.38 -4.10 -10.07
C ASP A 135 12.06 -4.61 -9.47
N SER A 136 11.93 -5.92 -9.27
CA SER A 136 10.79 -6.54 -8.59
C SER A 136 11.27 -7.53 -7.52
N PRO A 137 10.38 -7.97 -6.60
CA PRO A 137 10.70 -9.04 -5.66
C PRO A 137 11.13 -10.35 -6.31
N THR A 138 10.76 -10.59 -7.57
CA THR A 138 11.07 -11.83 -8.31
C THR A 138 12.30 -11.71 -9.19
N GLY A 139 12.93 -10.54 -9.27
CA GLY A 139 14.15 -10.33 -10.06
C GLY A 139 14.26 -8.95 -10.66
N GLN A 140 15.30 -8.78 -11.48
CA GLN A 140 15.58 -7.53 -12.18
C GLN A 140 15.50 -7.77 -13.69
N VAL A 141 14.89 -6.82 -14.40
CA VAL A 141 14.79 -6.85 -15.85
C VAL A 141 15.55 -5.65 -16.41
N ARG A 142 16.61 -5.89 -17.18
CA ARG A 142 17.31 -4.84 -17.94
C ARG A 142 16.48 -4.47 -19.16
N LEU A 143 16.13 -3.20 -19.29
CA LEU A 143 15.25 -2.71 -20.36
C LEU A 143 16.04 -2.09 -21.52
N GLY A 144 17.32 -1.74 -21.28
CA GLY A 144 18.23 -1.25 -22.30
C GLY A 144 19.29 -0.30 -21.75
N VAL A 145 20.11 0.22 -22.66
CA VAL A 145 21.05 1.31 -22.44
C VAL A 145 20.81 2.35 -23.53
N PHE A 146 20.74 3.62 -23.13
CA PHE A 146 20.30 4.75 -23.95
C PHE A 146 21.32 5.89 -23.81
N ASP A 147 21.45 6.71 -24.84
CA ASP A 147 22.31 7.90 -24.78
C ASP A 147 21.64 9.04 -23.98
N ASP A 148 20.30 9.01 -23.84
CA ASP A 148 19.52 9.99 -23.10
C ASP A 148 18.77 9.39 -21.89
N ALA A 149 18.67 10.18 -20.81
CA ALA A 149 18.04 9.75 -19.56
C ALA A 149 16.51 9.68 -19.66
N GLN A 150 15.87 10.53 -20.48
CA GLN A 150 14.44 10.52 -20.71
C GLN A 150 14.02 9.32 -21.56
N GLU A 151 14.79 8.97 -22.59
CA GLU A 151 14.56 7.73 -23.35
C GLU A 151 14.65 6.48 -22.47
N ALA A 152 15.68 6.42 -21.61
CA ALA A 152 15.80 5.34 -20.61
C ALA A 152 14.60 5.32 -19.65
N HIS A 153 14.10 6.49 -19.24
CA HIS A 153 12.94 6.59 -18.38
C HIS A 153 11.65 6.18 -19.09
N ARG A 154 11.47 6.57 -20.36
CA ARG A 154 10.32 6.17 -21.19
C ARG A 154 10.26 4.65 -21.31
N ALA A 155 11.39 3.99 -21.58
CA ALA A 155 11.46 2.52 -21.61
C ALA A 155 11.02 1.89 -20.28
N TYR A 156 11.42 2.50 -19.15
CA TYR A 156 10.97 2.08 -17.82
C TYR A 156 9.45 2.27 -17.63
N LEU A 157 8.89 3.43 -18.03
CA LEU A 157 7.46 3.71 -17.90
C LEU A 157 6.61 2.76 -18.75
N VAL A 158 7.03 2.48 -19.99
CA VAL A 158 6.35 1.50 -20.87
C VAL A 158 6.34 0.11 -20.23
N PHE A 159 7.50 -0.37 -19.76
CA PHE A 159 7.57 -1.68 -19.12
C PHE A 159 6.76 -1.73 -17.82
N ARG A 160 6.79 -0.65 -17.03
CA ARG A 160 6.00 -0.53 -15.80
C ARG A 160 4.50 -0.59 -16.10
N LEU A 161 4.03 0.02 -17.19
CA LEU A 161 2.61 0.01 -17.58
C LEU A 161 2.18 -1.41 -17.93
N LYS A 162 2.98 -2.10 -18.76
CA LYS A 162 2.77 -3.52 -19.07
C LYS A 162 2.65 -4.38 -17.80
N ARG A 163 3.57 -4.21 -16.84
CA ARG A 163 3.52 -4.95 -15.56
C ARG A 163 2.30 -4.59 -14.72
N LEU A 164 1.82 -3.35 -14.79
CA LEU A 164 0.61 -2.94 -14.08
C LEU A 164 -0.63 -3.58 -14.71
N GLU A 165 -0.74 -3.60 -16.04
CA GLU A 165 -1.83 -4.26 -16.77
C GLU A 165 -1.88 -5.77 -16.48
N GLU A 166 -0.73 -6.46 -16.52
CA GLU A 166 -0.64 -7.87 -16.13
C GLU A 166 -1.12 -8.13 -14.69
N ASN A 167 -0.77 -7.25 -13.75
CA ASN A 167 -1.21 -7.37 -12.36
C ASN A 167 -2.69 -6.98 -12.17
N ILE A 168 -3.26 -6.12 -13.02
CA ILE A 168 -4.71 -5.87 -13.04
C ILE A 168 -5.44 -7.15 -13.42
N LEU A 169 -5.00 -7.83 -14.49
CA LEU A 169 -5.59 -9.11 -14.92
C LEU A 169 -5.49 -10.16 -13.80
N ARG A 170 -4.32 -10.29 -13.18
CA ARG A 170 -4.14 -11.17 -12.01
C ARG A 170 -5.08 -10.82 -10.86
N TYR A 171 -5.27 -9.53 -10.55
CA TYR A 171 -6.16 -9.12 -9.46
C TYR A 171 -7.63 -9.43 -9.77
N LEU A 172 -8.05 -9.34 -11.03
CA LEU A 172 -9.41 -9.69 -11.45
C LEU A 172 -9.73 -11.18 -11.26
N GLU A 173 -8.72 -12.05 -11.21
CA GLU A 173 -8.86 -13.47 -10.93
C GLU A 173 -8.91 -13.78 -9.43
N GLU A 174 -8.63 -12.81 -8.54
CA GLU A 174 -8.71 -13.03 -7.10
C GLU A 174 -10.17 -13.23 -6.68
N PRO A 175 -10.50 -14.30 -5.93
CA PRO A 175 -11.89 -14.65 -5.60
C PRO A 175 -12.62 -13.60 -4.77
N ASN A 176 -11.87 -12.71 -4.12
CA ASN A 176 -12.38 -11.62 -3.29
C ASN A 176 -11.94 -10.24 -3.80
N GLN A 177 -11.78 -10.09 -5.11
CA GLN A 177 -11.48 -8.80 -5.72
C GLN A 177 -12.56 -7.77 -5.38
N GLN A 178 -12.15 -6.51 -5.22
CA GLN A 178 -13.05 -5.40 -4.96
C GLN A 178 -13.06 -4.44 -6.15
N GLU A 179 -14.25 -4.05 -6.61
CA GLU A 179 -14.41 -3.13 -7.74
C GLU A 179 -13.66 -1.81 -7.53
N ARG A 180 -13.67 -1.27 -6.30
CA ARG A 180 -12.93 -0.04 -5.97
C ARG A 180 -11.42 -0.17 -6.16
N VAL A 181 -10.84 -1.36 -5.89
CA VAL A 181 -9.43 -1.64 -6.08
C VAL A 181 -9.14 -1.76 -7.57
N THR A 182 -9.97 -2.48 -8.32
CA THR A 182 -9.89 -2.60 -9.77
C THR A 182 -9.95 -1.23 -10.45
N ARG A 183 -10.91 -0.38 -10.07
CA ARG A 183 -11.05 0.99 -10.58
C ARG A 183 -9.81 1.83 -10.28
N ALA A 184 -9.26 1.75 -9.06
CA ALA A 184 -8.05 2.47 -8.69
C ALA A 184 -6.82 2.03 -9.51
N LEU A 185 -6.67 0.71 -9.74
CA LEU A 185 -5.57 0.20 -10.57
C LEU A 185 -5.70 0.64 -12.03
N ARG A 186 -6.92 0.58 -12.60
CA ARG A 186 -7.19 1.08 -13.96
C ARG A 186 -6.90 2.57 -14.10
N TYR A 187 -7.29 3.36 -13.09
CA TYR A 187 -6.96 4.79 -13.06
C TYR A 187 -5.44 5.02 -13.04
N LEU A 188 -4.69 4.25 -12.23
CA LEU A 188 -3.24 4.32 -12.19
C LEU A 188 -2.61 3.99 -13.54
N ALA A 189 -3.14 2.98 -14.25
CA ALA A 189 -2.66 2.60 -15.58
C ALA A 189 -2.92 3.70 -16.61
N ALA A 190 -4.13 4.27 -16.63
CA ALA A 190 -4.49 5.37 -17.54
C ALA A 190 -3.57 6.59 -17.34
N ARG A 191 -3.35 7.01 -16.09
CA ARG A 191 -2.42 8.11 -15.79
C ARG A 191 -1.00 7.84 -16.26
N GLN A 192 -0.57 6.60 -16.19
CA GLN A 192 0.78 6.25 -16.64
C GLN A 192 0.89 6.23 -18.17
N ALA A 193 -0.17 5.80 -18.87
CA ALA A 193 -0.24 5.92 -20.33
C ALA A 193 -0.14 7.37 -20.79
N GLU A 194 -0.90 8.29 -20.16
CA GLU A 194 -0.84 9.73 -20.44
C GLU A 194 0.59 10.30 -20.24
N LEU A 195 1.29 9.87 -19.18
CA LEU A 195 2.68 10.30 -18.92
C LEU A 195 3.66 9.80 -20.00
N ILE A 196 3.44 8.61 -20.56
CA ILE A 196 4.28 8.06 -21.64
C ILE A 196 4.05 8.84 -22.94
N GLU A 197 2.80 9.19 -23.23
CA GLU A 197 2.44 9.96 -24.43
C GLU A 197 2.96 11.39 -24.38
N ALA A 198 3.03 11.98 -23.18
CA ALA A 198 3.57 13.32 -22.96
C ALA A 198 5.11 13.39 -22.85
N SER A 199 5.79 12.24 -22.75
CA SER A 199 7.26 12.13 -22.63
C SER A 199 7.98 12.04 -23.97
#